data_AF-A0A6L9J2L4-F1
#
_entry.id   AF-A0A6L9J2L4-F1
#
_cell.length_a   1.000
_cell.length_b   1.000
_cell.length_c   1.000
_cell.angle_alpha   90.00
_cell.angle_beta   90.00
_cell.angle_gamma   90.00
#
_symmetry.space_group_name_H-M   'P 1'
#
loop_
_entity.id
_entity.type
_entity.pdbx_description
1 polymer ?
#
loop_
_entity_poly.entity_id
_entity_poly.type
_entity_poly.pdbx_seq_one_letter_code
_entity_poly.pdbx_strand_id
1 'polypeptide(L)'
;MNEHQIEPGLLKVFRLFAIVMWGLIALGFCAQLSEPDPDPLTMLAMLQTSLLALVLVWSNLQVWLGRHYLTVAMLLASMGPVLAQGLSVAIRTEQGYTPTEAVGESGNLLLWLLVPLLLVSSQYGMRTMLAFSIGTPLVEALLVMPWVINDDAVVEYVINDWIIRILLFVIVGYVVVRLTTAQRAQRVILAEKNAQLTHYAATLEQLAVTRERNRMARELHDTLAHTLSAVSVQLQALEILMDSDPPQAAETLHHLQDMARSGTQEARRVLHALRASPLEDLGLILAVERLARSAADRAGWHLTLNLPDSLVELRPDIEQHLYRIAEEALNNVVRHANAKNVLVALYQD
;
A
#
# COMPACT_ATOMS: atom_id res chain seq x y z
N MET A 1 2.12 11.71 9.88
CA MET A 1 1.06 10.70 9.67
C MET A 1 -0.21 11.28 10.26
N ASN A 2 -1.16 11.74 9.44
CA ASN A 2 -2.35 12.46 9.92
C ASN A 2 -3.20 11.51 10.78
N GLU A 3 -3.27 11.75 12.09
CA GLU A 3 -3.94 10.90 13.10
C GLU A 3 -5.44 10.67 12.88
N HIS A 4 -6.06 11.26 11.84
CA HIS A 4 -7.50 11.29 11.65
C HIS A 4 -7.95 10.95 10.21
N GLN A 5 -7.12 10.24 9.44
CA GLN A 5 -7.62 9.65 8.18
C GLN A 5 -8.53 8.47 8.51
N ILE A 6 -9.83 8.66 8.27
CA ILE A 6 -10.88 7.66 8.42
C ILE A 6 -10.50 6.42 7.60
N GLU A 7 -10.57 5.23 8.21
CA GLU A 7 -10.38 3.99 7.45
C GLU A 7 -11.43 3.95 6.33
N PRO A 8 -11.04 3.87 5.05
CA PRO A 8 -11.94 4.05 3.92
C PRO A 8 -13.07 3.00 3.87
N GLY A 9 -12.92 1.86 4.55
CA GLY A 9 -13.99 0.86 4.71
C GLY A 9 -15.13 1.32 5.62
N LEU A 10 -14.83 2.12 6.65
CA LEU A 10 -15.78 2.48 7.70
C LEU A 10 -16.87 3.45 7.20
N LEU A 11 -16.47 4.42 6.37
CA LEU A 11 -17.40 5.37 5.75
C LEU A 11 -18.36 4.68 4.77
N LYS A 12 -17.91 3.64 4.06
CA LYS A 12 -18.77 2.84 3.17
C LYS A 12 -19.85 2.10 3.96
N VAL A 13 -19.47 1.48 5.08
CA VAL A 13 -20.42 0.81 5.99
C VAL A 13 -21.44 1.80 6.54
N PHE A 14 -20.99 2.99 6.95
CA PHE A 14 -21.90 4.00 7.48
C PHE A 14 -22.88 4.55 6.43
N ARG A 15 -22.42 4.77 5.19
CA ARG A 15 -23.29 5.11 4.06
C ARG A 15 -24.32 4.03 3.77
N LEU A 16 -23.89 2.76 3.74
CA LEU A 16 -24.79 1.63 3.52
C LEU A 16 -25.87 1.57 4.62
N PHE A 17 -25.48 1.70 5.88
CA PHE A 17 -26.43 1.78 6.99
C PHE A 17 -27.45 2.90 6.79
N ALA A 18 -27.01 4.12 6.50
CA ALA A 18 -27.93 5.24 6.31
C ALA A 18 -28.91 5.02 5.15
N ILE A 19 -28.46 4.43 4.03
CA ILE A 19 -29.32 4.09 2.89
C ILE A 19 -30.33 3.01 3.25
N VAL A 20 -29.89 1.95 3.95
CA VAL A 20 -30.78 0.86 4.38
C VAL A 20 -31.84 1.38 5.35
N MET A 21 -31.45 2.18 6.36
CA MET A 21 -32.40 2.75 7.32
C MET A 21 -33.38 3.70 6.66
N TRP A 22 -32.90 4.53 5.73
CA TRP A 22 -33.75 5.40 4.93
C TRP A 22 -34.78 4.58 4.12
N GLY A 23 -34.34 3.51 3.45
CA GLY A 23 -35.24 2.62 2.69
C GLY A 23 -36.30 1.94 3.55
N LEU A 24 -35.94 1.49 4.75
CA LEU A 24 -36.88 0.88 5.70
C LEU A 24 -37.94 1.87 6.18
N ILE A 25 -37.56 3.11 6.53
CA ILE A 25 -38.55 4.14 6.90
C ILE A 25 -39.38 4.57 5.69
N ALA A 26 -38.78 4.70 4.52
CA ALA A 26 -39.49 5.08 3.30
C ALA A 26 -40.64 4.11 2.98
N LEU A 27 -40.44 2.81 3.22
CA LEU A 27 -41.51 1.80 3.06
C LEU A 27 -42.68 2.05 4.02
N GLY A 28 -42.40 2.31 5.30
CA GLY A 28 -43.43 2.64 6.29
C GLY A 28 -44.15 3.96 5.98
N PHE A 29 -43.40 4.97 5.54
CA PHE A 29 -43.95 6.25 5.09
C PHE A 29 -44.89 6.08 3.88
N CYS A 30 -44.48 5.29 2.88
CA CYS A 30 -45.32 5.00 1.72
C CYS A 30 -46.64 4.29 2.09
N ALA A 31 -46.63 3.43 3.11
CA ALA A 31 -47.85 2.78 3.59
C ALA A 31 -48.84 3.77 4.22
N GLN A 32 -48.35 4.86 4.83
CA GLN A 32 -49.19 5.89 5.43
C GLN A 32 -49.70 6.94 4.43
N LEU A 33 -49.12 7.04 3.22
CA LEU A 33 -49.61 7.96 2.20
C LEU A 33 -51.05 7.67 1.75
N SER A 34 -51.55 6.45 1.98
CA SER A 34 -52.93 6.06 1.71
C SER A 34 -53.89 6.31 2.88
N GLU A 35 -53.39 6.67 4.06
CA GLU A 35 -54.22 6.95 5.23
C GLU A 35 -54.67 8.42 5.23
N PRO A 36 -55.90 8.71 5.68
CA PRO A 36 -56.45 10.07 5.68
C PRO A 36 -55.71 11.02 6.65
N ASP A 37 -55.10 10.49 7.72
CA ASP A 37 -54.31 11.23 8.70
C ASP A 37 -52.97 10.51 8.93
N PRO A 38 -51.91 10.84 8.16
CA PRO A 38 -50.60 10.23 8.34
C PRO A 38 -49.97 10.62 9.68
N ASP A 39 -49.30 9.68 10.34
CA ASP A 39 -48.67 9.88 11.65
C ASP A 39 -47.53 10.92 11.52
N PRO A 40 -47.60 12.08 12.20
CA PRO A 40 -46.55 13.10 12.16
C PRO A 40 -45.16 12.57 12.57
N LEU A 41 -45.10 11.48 13.34
CA LEU A 41 -43.85 10.87 13.80
C LEU A 41 -43.12 10.13 12.67
N THR A 42 -43.83 9.51 11.73
CA THR A 42 -43.18 8.87 10.57
C THR A 42 -42.62 9.90 9.59
N MET A 43 -43.29 11.04 9.44
CA MET A 43 -42.79 12.19 8.69
C MET A 43 -41.46 12.70 9.29
N LEU A 44 -41.39 12.83 10.61
CA LEU A 44 -40.18 13.26 11.30
C LEU A 44 -39.03 12.26 11.13
N ALA A 45 -39.30 10.95 11.28
CA ALA A 45 -38.31 9.90 11.07
C ALA A 45 -37.80 9.87 9.62
N MET A 46 -38.69 10.09 8.65
CA MET A 46 -38.35 10.17 7.23
C MET A 46 -37.47 11.38 6.93
N LEU A 47 -37.79 12.55 7.50
CA LEU A 47 -36.97 13.76 7.36
C LEU A 47 -35.58 13.56 7.96
N GLN A 48 -35.51 13.01 9.17
CA GLN A 48 -34.25 12.77 9.87
C GLN A 48 -33.32 11.81 9.11
N THR A 49 -33.84 10.68 8.63
CA THR A 49 -33.03 9.72 7.87
C THR A 49 -32.68 10.20 6.48
N SER A 50 -33.54 11.00 5.85
CA SER A 50 -33.23 11.68 4.59
C SER A 50 -32.07 12.67 4.78
N LEU A 51 -32.07 13.42 5.88
CA LEU A 51 -31.01 14.37 6.21
C LEU A 51 -29.69 13.64 6.51
N LEU A 52 -29.72 12.54 7.27
CA LEU A 52 -28.52 11.71 7.50
C LEU A 52 -27.96 11.14 6.19
N ALA A 53 -28.82 10.60 5.32
CA ALA A 53 -28.41 10.07 4.02
C ALA A 53 -27.82 11.17 3.13
N LEU A 54 -28.44 12.35 3.09
CA LEU A 54 -27.96 13.51 2.34
C LEU A 54 -26.58 13.97 2.83
N VAL A 55 -26.38 14.04 4.14
CA VAL A 55 -25.06 14.37 4.73
C VAL A 55 -24.00 13.34 4.34
N LEU A 56 -24.38 12.05 4.29
CA LEU A 56 -23.43 10.97 4.02
C LEU A 56 -23.12 10.77 2.53
N VAL A 57 -24.05 11.08 1.64
CA VAL A 57 -23.90 10.94 0.18
C VAL A 57 -23.25 12.17 -0.45
N TRP A 58 -23.46 13.37 0.11
CA TRP A 58 -22.94 14.61 -0.47
C TRP A 58 -21.42 14.74 -0.27
N SER A 59 -20.66 14.45 -1.32
CA SER A 59 -19.20 14.51 -1.32
C SER A 59 -18.62 15.89 -1.02
N ASN A 60 -19.21 16.98 -1.54
CA ASN A 60 -18.74 18.34 -1.28
C ASN A 60 -18.85 18.73 0.20
N LEU A 61 -19.84 18.18 0.90
CA LEU A 61 -20.04 18.42 2.32
C LEU A 61 -18.90 17.83 3.17
N GLN A 62 -18.35 16.68 2.75
CA GLN A 62 -17.17 16.06 3.36
C GLN A 62 -15.94 16.96 3.27
N VAL A 63 -15.75 17.64 2.12
CA VAL A 63 -14.64 18.59 1.93
C VAL A 63 -14.84 19.85 2.78
N TRP A 64 -16.07 20.36 2.83
CA TRP A 64 -16.40 21.58 3.55
C TRP A 64 -16.29 21.43 5.08
N LEU A 65 -16.83 20.35 5.65
CA LEU A 65 -16.76 20.09 7.10
C LEU A 65 -15.39 19.56 7.58
N GLY A 66 -14.58 19.01 6.66
CA GLY A 66 -13.26 18.46 6.96
C GLY A 66 -13.29 17.50 8.15
N ARG A 67 -12.55 17.83 9.22
CA ARG A 67 -12.43 17.00 10.43
C ARG A 67 -13.75 16.82 11.20
N HIS A 68 -14.69 17.76 11.09
CA HIS A 68 -15.96 17.71 11.84
C HIS A 68 -17.04 16.86 11.15
N TYR A 69 -16.82 16.45 9.90
CA TYR A 69 -17.80 15.74 9.10
C TYR A 69 -18.35 14.49 9.81
N LEU A 70 -17.47 13.63 10.32
CA LEU A 70 -17.88 12.40 10.99
C LEU A 70 -18.58 12.69 12.32
N THR A 71 -18.12 13.69 13.07
CA THR A 71 -18.74 14.06 14.35
C THR A 71 -20.17 14.56 14.14
N VAL A 72 -20.40 15.38 13.10
CA VAL A 72 -21.74 15.85 12.75
C VAL A 72 -22.64 14.70 12.30
N ALA A 73 -22.13 13.81 11.45
CA ALA A 73 -22.88 12.64 11.00
C ALA A 73 -23.17 11.66 12.16
N MET A 74 -22.24 11.48 13.09
CA MET A 74 -22.44 10.69 14.32
C MET A 74 -23.51 11.31 15.22
N LEU A 75 -23.47 12.63 15.44
CA LEU A 75 -24.48 13.34 16.23
C LEU A 75 -25.87 13.16 15.62
N LEU A 76 -26.00 13.33 14.29
CA LEU A 76 -27.26 13.12 13.59
C LEU A 76 -27.76 11.68 13.69
N ALA A 77 -26.86 10.70 13.52
CA ALA A 77 -27.22 9.28 13.58
C ALA A 77 -27.55 8.79 15.00
N SER A 78 -27.15 9.52 16.04
CA SER A 78 -27.37 9.13 17.44
C SER A 78 -28.41 9.97 18.18
N MET A 79 -28.32 11.30 18.11
CA MET A 79 -29.28 12.19 18.77
C MET A 79 -30.61 12.24 18.03
N GLY A 80 -30.61 12.12 16.70
CA GLY A 80 -31.84 12.11 15.91
C GLY A 80 -32.85 11.07 16.40
N PRO A 81 -32.49 9.76 16.42
CA PRO A 81 -33.41 8.72 16.86
C PRO A 81 -33.85 8.88 18.32
N VAL A 82 -32.93 9.31 19.21
CA VAL A 82 -33.23 9.54 20.64
C VAL A 82 -34.26 10.65 20.82
N LEU A 83 -34.09 11.78 20.10
CA LEU A 83 -35.04 12.88 20.13
C LEU A 83 -36.39 12.47 19.54
N ALA A 84 -36.39 11.74 18.42
CA ALA A 84 -37.61 11.26 17.78
C ALA A 84 -38.40 10.31 18.69
N GLN A 85 -37.73 9.40 19.39
CA GLN A 85 -38.39 8.49 20.33
C GLN A 85 -38.97 9.25 21.53
N GLY A 86 -38.21 10.16 22.15
CA GLY A 86 -38.71 10.97 23.27
C GLY A 86 -39.94 11.80 22.90
N LEU A 87 -39.94 12.39 21.70
CA LEU A 87 -41.09 13.14 21.17
C LEU A 87 -42.27 12.21 20.85
N SER A 88 -42.01 11.00 20.34
CA SER A 88 -43.04 9.99 20.09
C SER A 88 -43.80 9.63 21.37
N VAL A 89 -43.09 9.40 22.47
CA VAL A 89 -43.73 9.13 23.76
C VAL A 89 -44.57 10.33 24.21
N ALA A 90 -44.01 11.53 24.18
CA ALA A 90 -44.70 12.75 24.59
C ALA A 90 -46.02 12.98 23.84
N ILE A 91 -45.98 12.95 22.50
CA ILE A 91 -47.15 13.18 21.65
C ILE A 91 -48.22 12.10 21.85
N ARG A 92 -47.82 10.82 21.95
CA ARG A 92 -48.77 9.72 22.14
C ARG A 92 -49.45 9.80 23.52
N THR A 93 -48.72 10.14 24.56
CA THR A 93 -49.31 10.35 25.90
C THR A 93 -50.32 11.52 25.87
N GLU A 94 -50.03 12.61 25.16
CA GLU A 94 -50.99 13.73 24.98
C GLU A 94 -52.22 13.33 24.16
N GLN A 95 -52.09 12.40 23.21
CA GLN A 95 -53.20 11.83 22.43
C GLN A 95 -54.06 10.84 23.22
N GLY A 96 -53.75 10.61 24.50
CA GLY A 96 -54.54 9.77 25.40
C GLY A 96 -54.14 8.29 25.42
N TYR A 97 -53.01 7.92 24.80
CA TYR A 97 -52.45 6.57 24.93
C TYR A 97 -51.99 6.34 26.37
N THR A 98 -52.13 5.08 26.83
CA THR A 98 -51.54 4.69 28.12
C THR A 98 -50.01 4.77 28.05
N PRO A 99 -49.29 5.03 29.16
CA PRO A 99 -47.83 5.08 29.15
C PRO A 99 -47.16 3.81 28.60
N THR A 100 -47.77 2.64 28.84
CA THR A 100 -47.35 1.35 28.29
C THR A 100 -47.44 1.33 26.76
N GLU A 101 -48.56 1.76 26.17
CA GLU A 101 -48.77 1.81 24.73
C GLU A 101 -47.86 2.86 24.07
N ALA A 102 -47.73 4.04 24.69
CA ALA A 102 -46.90 5.12 24.18
C ALA A 102 -45.42 4.71 24.09
N VAL A 103 -44.88 4.05 25.11
CA VAL A 103 -43.50 3.54 25.11
C VAL A 103 -43.35 2.36 24.16
N GLY A 104 -44.27 1.39 24.19
CA GLY A 104 -44.19 0.18 23.38
C GLY A 104 -44.20 0.44 21.87
N GLU A 105 -45.01 1.39 21.42
CA GLU A 105 -45.14 1.75 20.00
C GLU A 105 -44.06 2.72 19.50
N SER A 106 -43.28 3.35 20.41
CA SER A 106 -42.22 4.29 20.03
C SER A 106 -40.97 3.62 19.42
N GLY A 107 -40.95 2.29 19.36
CA GLY A 107 -39.85 1.51 18.79
C GLY A 107 -38.62 1.42 19.69
N ASN A 108 -37.66 0.55 19.32
CA ASN A 108 -36.47 0.27 20.13
C ASN A 108 -35.20 0.89 19.51
N LEU A 109 -34.45 1.69 20.29
CA LEU A 109 -33.22 2.35 19.86
C LEU A 109 -31.98 1.45 19.75
N LEU A 110 -32.02 0.24 20.31
CA LEU A 110 -30.87 -0.67 20.38
C LEU A 110 -30.24 -0.89 19.00
N LEU A 111 -31.05 -1.22 17.99
CA LEU A 111 -30.57 -1.47 16.63
C LEU A 111 -30.13 -0.18 15.92
N TRP A 112 -30.79 0.94 16.19
CA TRP A 112 -30.48 2.24 15.61
C TRP A 112 -29.13 2.77 16.07
N LEU A 113 -28.82 2.60 17.35
CA LEU A 113 -27.59 3.13 17.95
C LEU A 113 -26.41 2.15 17.87
N LEU A 114 -26.61 0.91 17.40
CA LEU A 114 -25.54 -0.07 17.25
C LEU A 114 -24.49 0.37 16.23
N VAL A 115 -24.88 0.90 15.08
CA VAL A 115 -23.92 1.38 14.08
C VAL A 115 -23.15 2.62 14.57
N PRO A 116 -23.79 3.68 15.10
CA PRO A 116 -23.09 4.76 15.78
C PRO A 116 -22.14 4.27 16.88
N LEU A 117 -22.54 3.29 17.69
CA LEU A 117 -21.66 2.68 18.70
C LEU A 117 -20.40 2.07 18.08
N LEU A 118 -20.53 1.25 17.03
CA LEU A 118 -19.39 0.63 16.34
C LEU A 118 -18.43 1.69 15.78
N LEU A 119 -18.98 2.78 15.25
CA LEU A 119 -18.21 3.88 14.65
C LEU A 119 -17.49 4.69 15.74
N VAL A 120 -18.16 5.03 16.84
CA VAL A 120 -17.55 5.70 17.99
C VAL A 120 -16.45 4.83 18.60
N SER A 121 -16.73 3.54 18.78
CA SER A 121 -15.80 2.56 19.36
C SER A 121 -14.53 2.40 18.52
N SER A 122 -14.67 2.36 17.19
CA SER A 122 -13.53 2.18 16.28
C SER A 122 -12.71 3.46 16.07
N GLN A 123 -13.32 4.64 16.14
CA GLN A 123 -12.67 5.91 15.79
C GLN A 123 -12.17 6.70 17.00
N TYR A 124 -12.93 6.75 18.09
CA TYR A 124 -12.71 7.70 19.19
C TYR A 124 -12.31 7.04 20.52
N GLY A 125 -12.13 5.71 20.53
CA GLY A 125 -11.58 4.95 21.66
C GLY A 125 -12.51 4.81 22.87
N MET A 126 -11.97 4.26 23.95
CA MET A 126 -12.75 3.78 25.11
C MET A 126 -13.55 4.88 25.81
N ARG A 127 -12.95 6.04 26.09
CA ARG A 127 -13.60 7.11 26.87
C ARG A 127 -14.85 7.64 26.17
N THR A 128 -14.73 7.89 24.87
CA THR A 128 -15.83 8.39 24.05
C THR A 128 -16.93 7.34 23.88
N MET A 129 -16.55 6.07 23.73
CA MET A 129 -17.51 4.96 23.66
C MET A 129 -18.27 4.76 24.99
N LEU A 130 -17.63 4.92 26.15
CA LEU A 130 -18.30 4.88 27.45
C LEU A 130 -19.24 6.08 27.63
N ALA A 131 -18.77 7.28 27.27
CA ALA A 131 -19.60 8.49 27.30
C ALA A 131 -20.82 8.37 26.38
N PHE A 132 -20.67 7.74 25.20
CA PHE A 132 -21.77 7.44 24.30
C PHE A 132 -22.76 6.44 24.93
N SER A 133 -22.25 5.33 25.49
CA SER A 133 -23.07 4.25 26.05
C SER A 133 -23.94 4.71 27.22
N ILE A 134 -23.45 5.67 28.02
CA ILE A 134 -24.17 6.24 29.17
C ILE A 134 -24.96 7.51 28.77
N GLY A 135 -24.44 8.28 27.82
CA GLY A 135 -25.01 9.56 27.41
C GLY A 135 -26.32 9.39 26.65
N THR A 136 -26.45 8.41 25.74
CA THR A 136 -27.69 8.25 24.98
C THR A 136 -28.90 7.86 25.84
N PRO A 137 -28.79 6.91 26.81
CA PRO A 137 -29.88 6.65 27.75
C PRO A 137 -30.16 7.82 28.70
N LEU A 138 -29.15 8.60 29.08
CA LEU A 138 -29.36 9.77 29.95
C LEU A 138 -30.19 10.85 29.25
N VAL A 139 -29.92 11.11 27.97
CA VAL A 139 -30.71 12.05 27.16
C VAL A 139 -32.14 11.53 26.99
N GLU A 140 -32.30 10.24 26.68
CA GLU A 140 -33.62 9.61 26.59
C GLU A 140 -34.40 9.70 27.91
N ALA A 141 -33.72 9.51 29.04
CA ALA A 141 -34.34 9.62 30.36
C ALA A 141 -34.91 11.00 30.64
N LEU A 142 -34.18 12.05 30.26
CA LEU A 142 -34.65 13.43 30.39
C LEU A 142 -35.91 13.70 29.54
N LEU A 143 -36.07 13.01 28.42
CA LEU A 143 -37.19 13.19 27.50
C LEU A 143 -38.41 12.34 27.88
N VAL A 144 -38.19 11.10 28.31
CA VAL A 144 -39.25 10.09 28.52
C VAL A 144 -39.80 10.11 29.94
N MET A 145 -38.95 10.28 30.97
CA MET A 145 -39.38 10.17 32.38
C MET A 145 -40.53 11.10 32.77
N PRO A 146 -40.59 12.38 32.33
CA PRO A 146 -41.68 13.28 32.69
C PRO A 146 -43.08 12.74 32.35
N TRP A 147 -43.18 11.87 31.34
CA TRP A 147 -44.44 11.32 30.83
C TRP A 147 -44.83 9.99 31.48
N VAL A 148 -43.86 9.30 32.08
CA VAL A 148 -43.99 7.91 32.50
C VAL A 148 -43.86 7.73 34.02
N ILE A 149 -43.32 8.73 34.73
CA ILE A 149 -42.96 8.64 36.15
C ILE A 149 -44.11 8.24 37.11
N ASN A 150 -45.36 8.42 36.68
CA ASN A 150 -46.53 8.09 37.49
C ASN A 150 -46.99 6.62 37.34
N ASP A 151 -46.35 5.84 36.47
CA ASP A 151 -46.67 4.43 36.23
C ASP A 151 -45.46 3.54 36.56
N ASP A 152 -45.46 2.95 37.75
CA ASP A 152 -44.34 2.15 38.28
C ASP A 152 -43.92 1.01 37.34
N ALA A 153 -44.89 0.34 36.70
CA ALA A 153 -44.62 -0.79 35.81
C ALA A 153 -43.87 -0.33 34.55
N VAL A 154 -44.22 0.85 34.01
CA VAL A 154 -43.56 1.39 32.82
C VAL A 154 -42.20 1.99 33.18
N VAL A 155 -42.06 2.60 34.36
CA VAL A 155 -40.77 3.05 34.89
C VAL A 155 -39.79 1.88 35.01
N GLU A 156 -40.22 0.75 35.58
CA GLU A 156 -39.40 -0.47 35.67
C GLU A 156 -38.99 -0.98 34.28
N TYR A 157 -39.94 -1.04 33.34
CA TYR A 157 -39.67 -1.45 31.96
C TYR A 157 -38.60 -0.57 31.28
N VAL A 158 -38.76 0.76 31.34
CA VAL A 158 -37.85 1.72 30.70
C VAL A 158 -36.45 1.68 31.32
N ILE A 159 -36.37 1.59 32.65
CA ILE A 159 -35.09 1.45 33.36
C ILE A 159 -34.39 0.16 32.95
N ASN A 160 -35.13 -0.95 32.86
CA ASN A 160 -34.57 -2.23 32.45
C ASN A 160 -34.03 -2.19 30.99
N ASP A 161 -34.76 -1.57 30.05
CA ASP A 161 -34.24 -1.37 28.68
C ASP A 161 -32.91 -0.60 28.69
N TRP A 162 -32.83 0.48 29.46
CA TRP A 162 -31.59 1.26 29.53
C TRP A 162 -30.43 0.50 30.16
N ILE A 163 -30.67 -0.25 31.25
CA ILE A 163 -29.64 -1.07 31.88
C ILE A 163 -29.12 -2.11 30.89
N ILE A 164 -30.02 -2.83 30.20
CA ILE A 164 -29.66 -3.83 29.19
C ILE A 164 -28.86 -3.18 28.06
N ARG A 165 -29.30 -2.02 27.56
CA ARG A 165 -28.64 -1.30 26.46
C ARG A 165 -27.26 -0.80 26.86
N ILE A 166 -27.10 -0.22 28.04
CA ILE A 166 -25.78 0.21 28.57
C ILE A 166 -24.86 -1.00 28.65
N LEU A 167 -25.31 -2.09 29.26
CA LEU A 167 -24.51 -3.30 29.44
C LEU A 167 -24.07 -3.89 28.09
N LEU A 168 -24.99 -3.99 27.13
CA LEU A 168 -24.71 -4.47 25.78
C LEU A 168 -23.74 -3.55 25.04
N PHE A 169 -23.95 -2.23 25.10
CA PHE A 169 -23.08 -1.26 24.44
C PHE A 169 -21.67 -1.25 25.04
N VAL A 170 -21.57 -1.37 26.36
CA VAL A 170 -20.29 -1.49 27.05
C VAL A 170 -19.54 -2.73 26.59
N ILE A 171 -20.20 -3.90 26.55
CA ILE A 171 -19.57 -5.15 26.12
C ILE A 171 -19.16 -5.09 24.65
N VAL A 172 -20.08 -4.74 23.75
CA VAL A 172 -19.83 -4.72 22.30
C VAL A 172 -18.77 -3.68 21.97
N GLY A 173 -18.89 -2.46 22.49
CA GLY A 173 -17.92 -1.41 22.22
C GLY A 173 -16.55 -1.72 22.84
N TYR A 174 -16.47 -2.36 24.01
CA TYR A 174 -15.19 -2.80 24.60
C TYR A 174 -14.47 -3.78 23.67
N VAL A 175 -15.19 -4.79 23.18
CA VAL A 175 -14.65 -5.78 22.23
C VAL A 175 -14.14 -5.08 20.97
N VAL A 176 -14.92 -4.17 20.40
CA VAL A 176 -14.55 -3.43 19.18
C VAL A 176 -13.32 -2.54 19.40
N VAL A 177 -13.26 -1.79 20.51
CA VAL A 177 -12.09 -0.97 20.85
C VAL A 177 -10.84 -1.83 20.99
N ARG A 178 -10.93 -2.98 21.67
CA ARG A 178 -9.79 -3.90 21.86
C ARG A 178 -9.33 -4.52 20.56
N LEU A 179 -10.25 -5.00 19.73
CA LEU A 179 -9.95 -5.61 18.43
C LEU A 179 -9.28 -4.59 17.49
N THR A 180 -9.87 -3.42 17.34
CA THR A 180 -9.33 -2.37 16.45
C THR A 180 -7.96 -1.87 16.92
N THR A 181 -7.77 -1.69 18.23
CA THR A 181 -6.46 -1.31 18.79
C THR A 181 -5.41 -2.39 18.56
N ALA A 182 -5.76 -3.67 18.78
CA ALA A 182 -4.86 -4.80 18.54
C ALA A 182 -4.50 -4.93 17.05
N GLN A 183 -5.48 -4.78 16.15
CA GLN A 183 -5.26 -4.81 14.70
C GLN A 183 -4.35 -3.67 14.23
N ARG A 184 -4.53 -2.45 14.75
CA ARG A 184 -3.65 -1.31 14.44
C ARG A 184 -2.21 -1.59 14.89
N ALA A 185 -2.02 -2.11 16.10
CA ALA A 185 -0.70 -2.47 16.60
C ALA A 185 -0.03 -3.56 15.74
N GLN A 186 -0.77 -4.60 15.35
CA GLN A 186 -0.26 -5.66 14.48
C GLN A 186 0.14 -5.16 13.08
N ARG A 187 -0.64 -4.25 12.49
CA ARG A 187 -0.32 -3.67 11.17
C ARG A 187 0.98 -2.86 11.20
N VAL A 188 1.23 -2.10 12.27
CA VAL A 188 2.48 -1.34 12.44
C VAL A 188 3.67 -2.29 12.53
N ILE A 189 3.57 -3.34 13.36
CA ILE A 189 4.63 -4.35 13.49
C ILE A 189 4.88 -5.06 12.16
N LEU A 190 3.83 -5.44 11.44
CA LEU A 190 3.95 -6.10 10.14
C LEU A 190 4.62 -5.19 9.10
N ALA A 191 4.26 -3.91 9.07
CA ALA A 191 4.89 -2.93 8.19
C ALA A 191 6.39 -2.77 8.50
N GLU A 192 6.76 -2.71 9.78
CA GLU A 192 8.16 -2.66 10.20
C GLU A 192 8.93 -3.93 9.80
N LYS A 193 8.34 -5.12 10.01
CA LYS A 193 8.96 -6.40 9.63
C LYS A 193 9.13 -6.55 8.13
N ASN A 194 8.15 -6.10 7.35
CA ASN A 194 8.26 -6.08 5.89
C ASN A 194 9.40 -5.16 5.44
N ALA A 195 9.53 -3.97 6.03
CA ALA A 195 10.64 -3.05 5.74
C ALA A 195 12.01 -3.66 6.10
N GLN A 196 12.10 -4.38 7.22
CA GLN A 196 13.31 -5.11 7.60
C GLN A 196 13.64 -6.21 6.59
N LEU A 197 12.66 -7.03 6.19
CA LEU A 197 12.86 -8.10 5.21
C LEU A 197 13.32 -7.57 3.85
N THR A 198 12.75 -6.46 3.38
CA THR A 198 13.19 -5.83 2.12
C THR A 198 14.64 -5.36 2.20
N HIS A 199 15.06 -4.79 3.33
CA HIS A 199 16.46 -4.39 3.53
C HIS A 199 17.40 -5.60 3.59
N TYR A 200 17.03 -6.65 4.32
CA TYR A 200 17.82 -7.89 4.39
C TYR A 200 17.96 -8.56 3.03
N ALA A 201 16.89 -8.62 2.23
CA ALA A 201 16.92 -9.15 0.88
C ALA A 201 17.91 -8.40 -0.01
N ALA A 202 17.87 -7.06 0.01
CA ALA A 202 18.81 -6.22 -0.74
C ALA A 202 20.27 -6.44 -0.31
N THR A 203 20.53 -6.55 1.00
CA THR A 203 21.89 -6.83 1.51
C THR A 203 22.38 -8.22 1.09
N LEU A 204 21.51 -9.24 1.13
CA LEU A 204 21.85 -10.59 0.69
C LEU A 204 22.16 -10.65 -0.80
N GLU A 205 21.39 -9.94 -1.62
CA GLU A 205 21.63 -9.82 -3.06
C GLU A 205 22.99 -9.19 -3.35
N GLN A 206 23.31 -8.05 -2.74
CA GLN A 206 24.63 -7.42 -2.86
C GLN A 206 25.75 -8.36 -2.46
N LEU A 207 25.58 -9.08 -1.36
CA LEU A 207 26.61 -9.97 -0.85
C LEU A 207 26.77 -11.22 -1.73
N ALA A 208 25.69 -11.72 -2.33
CA ALA A 208 25.74 -12.77 -3.34
C ALA A 208 26.52 -12.31 -4.58
N VAL A 209 26.26 -11.09 -5.08
CA VAL A 209 27.01 -10.48 -6.19
C VAL A 209 28.50 -10.36 -5.84
N THR A 210 28.86 -9.89 -4.64
CA THR A 210 30.26 -9.81 -4.20
C THR A 210 30.93 -11.17 -4.11
N ARG A 211 30.25 -12.18 -3.55
CA ARG A 211 30.77 -13.55 -3.49
C ARG A 211 31.04 -14.12 -4.87
N GLU A 212 30.15 -13.86 -5.82
CA GLU A 212 30.27 -14.32 -7.19
C GLU A 212 31.44 -13.62 -7.91
N ARG A 213 31.60 -12.31 -7.73
CA ARG A 213 32.80 -11.57 -8.19
C ARG A 213 34.09 -12.20 -7.63
N ASN A 214 34.13 -12.50 -6.34
CA ASN A 214 35.31 -13.13 -5.71
C ASN A 214 35.56 -14.58 -6.18
N ARG A 215 34.52 -15.32 -6.56
CA ARG A 215 34.65 -16.65 -7.17
C ARG A 215 35.27 -16.52 -8.57
N MET A 216 34.70 -15.65 -9.42
CA MET A 216 35.21 -15.38 -10.77
C MET A 216 36.67 -14.90 -10.76
N ALA A 217 37.06 -14.06 -9.80
CA ALA A 217 38.44 -13.58 -9.69
C ALA A 217 39.43 -14.71 -9.39
N ARG A 218 39.05 -15.66 -8.54
CA ARG A 218 39.87 -16.85 -8.25
C ARG A 218 39.97 -17.77 -9.46
N GLU A 219 38.86 -18.04 -10.13
CA GLU A 219 38.86 -18.87 -11.34
C GLU A 219 39.73 -18.27 -12.44
N LEU A 220 39.67 -16.94 -12.65
CA LEU A 220 40.58 -16.26 -13.57
C LEU A 220 42.05 -16.39 -13.15
N HIS A 221 42.36 -16.23 -11.86
CA HIS A 221 43.73 -16.40 -11.37
C HIS A 221 44.26 -17.81 -11.64
N ASP A 222 43.45 -18.83 -11.38
CA ASP A 222 43.81 -20.23 -11.61
C ASP A 222 44.00 -20.53 -13.10
N THR A 223 43.09 -20.07 -13.98
CA THR A 223 43.23 -20.22 -15.44
C THR A 223 44.47 -19.50 -15.97
N LEU A 224 44.75 -18.28 -15.49
CA LEU A 224 45.95 -17.53 -15.89
C LEU A 224 47.22 -18.20 -15.41
N ALA A 225 47.28 -18.63 -14.15
CA ALA A 225 48.44 -19.34 -13.61
C ALA A 225 48.72 -20.62 -14.40
N HIS A 226 47.68 -21.37 -14.75
CA HIS A 226 47.82 -22.59 -15.54
C HIS A 226 48.32 -22.32 -16.97
N THR A 227 47.71 -21.36 -17.67
CA THR A 227 48.09 -21.02 -19.06
C THR A 227 49.51 -20.46 -19.14
N LEU A 228 49.90 -19.58 -18.21
CA LEU A 228 51.27 -19.05 -18.15
C LEU A 228 52.30 -20.13 -17.81
N SER A 229 51.97 -21.07 -16.92
CA SER A 229 52.86 -22.20 -16.60
C SER A 229 53.06 -23.10 -17.82
N ALA A 230 51.99 -23.43 -18.55
CA ALA A 230 52.07 -24.22 -19.77
C ALA A 230 52.91 -23.54 -20.86
N VAL A 231 52.71 -22.23 -21.06
CA VAL A 231 53.53 -21.41 -21.98
C VAL A 231 54.99 -21.43 -21.56
N SER A 232 55.30 -21.26 -20.26
CA SER A 232 56.67 -21.26 -19.78
C SER A 232 57.39 -22.59 -20.00
N VAL A 233 56.70 -23.73 -19.83
CA VAL A 233 57.27 -25.07 -20.09
C VAL A 233 57.49 -25.30 -21.58
N GLN A 234 56.53 -24.90 -22.43
CA GLN A 234 56.67 -25.06 -23.89
C GLN A 234 57.75 -24.15 -24.49
N LEU A 235 57.99 -22.97 -23.90
CA LEU A 235 59.12 -22.12 -24.29
C LEU A 235 60.48 -22.80 -24.02
N GLN A 236 60.63 -23.51 -22.89
CA GLN A 236 61.85 -24.30 -22.61
C GLN A 236 62.03 -25.46 -23.60
N ALA A 237 60.93 -26.13 -23.99
CA ALA A 237 60.98 -27.16 -25.02
C ALA A 237 61.33 -26.60 -26.40
N LEU A 238 60.83 -25.42 -26.73
CA LEU A 238 61.14 -24.72 -27.97
C LEU A 238 62.64 -24.40 -28.07
N GLU A 239 63.29 -23.97 -26.98
CA GLU A 239 64.73 -23.71 -26.95
C GLU A 239 65.57 -24.93 -27.36
N ILE A 240 65.17 -26.12 -26.93
CA ILE A 240 65.84 -27.39 -27.28
C ILE A 240 65.57 -27.75 -28.75
N LEU A 241 64.32 -27.61 -29.20
CA LEU A 241 63.88 -28.00 -30.55
C LEU A 241 64.47 -27.10 -31.65
N MET A 242 64.78 -25.84 -31.37
CA MET A 242 65.37 -24.93 -32.38
C MET A 242 66.68 -25.48 -32.97
N ASP A 243 67.49 -26.16 -32.16
CA ASP A 243 68.77 -26.74 -32.60
C ASP A 243 68.61 -28.17 -33.13
N SER A 244 67.66 -28.96 -32.60
CA SER A 244 67.52 -30.38 -32.93
C SER A 244 66.50 -30.70 -34.03
N ASP A 245 65.38 -29.97 -34.12
CA ASP A 245 64.27 -30.20 -35.07
C ASP A 245 63.52 -28.89 -35.41
N PRO A 246 64.03 -28.10 -36.38
CA PRO A 246 63.46 -26.79 -36.73
C PRO A 246 62.01 -26.82 -37.24
N PRO A 247 61.57 -27.82 -38.04
CA PRO A 247 60.15 -27.96 -38.40
C PRO A 247 59.23 -28.09 -37.17
N GLN A 248 59.59 -28.94 -36.21
CA GLN A 248 58.78 -29.15 -35.00
C GLN A 248 58.83 -27.93 -34.06
N ALA A 249 59.95 -27.19 -34.03
CA ALA A 249 60.05 -25.90 -33.35
C ALA A 249 59.05 -24.88 -33.90
N ALA A 250 58.89 -24.79 -35.23
CA ALA A 250 57.94 -23.86 -35.85
C ALA A 250 56.48 -24.18 -35.48
N GLU A 251 56.10 -25.45 -35.44
CA GLU A 251 54.76 -25.89 -35.02
C GLU A 251 54.49 -25.57 -33.54
N THR A 252 55.49 -25.81 -32.67
CA THR A 252 55.42 -25.48 -31.24
C THR A 252 55.28 -23.96 -31.01
N LEU A 253 55.98 -23.14 -31.80
CA LEU A 253 55.86 -21.68 -31.76
C LEU A 253 54.44 -21.20 -32.15
N HIS A 254 53.82 -21.81 -33.16
CA HIS A 254 52.44 -21.51 -33.53
C HIS A 254 51.46 -21.87 -32.40
N HIS A 255 51.62 -23.04 -31.79
CA HIS A 255 50.80 -23.44 -30.63
C HIS A 255 50.94 -22.47 -29.45
N LEU A 256 52.16 -22.02 -29.15
CA LEU A 256 52.42 -21.01 -28.11
C LEU A 256 51.71 -19.69 -28.40
N GLN A 257 51.72 -19.22 -29.64
CA GLN A 257 51.02 -17.99 -30.05
C GLN A 257 49.51 -18.11 -29.87
N ASP A 258 48.93 -19.26 -30.21
CA ASP A 258 47.50 -19.52 -30.07
C ASP A 258 47.07 -19.64 -28.60
N MET A 259 47.89 -20.28 -27.75
CA MET A 259 47.66 -20.31 -26.30
C MET A 259 47.72 -18.92 -25.68
N ALA A 260 48.71 -18.10 -26.05
CA ALA A 260 48.83 -16.74 -25.55
C ALA A 260 47.65 -15.85 -25.98
N ARG A 261 47.20 -15.97 -27.25
CA ARG A 261 46.01 -15.26 -27.75
C ARG A 261 44.73 -15.71 -27.03
N SER A 262 44.54 -17.00 -26.84
CA SER A 262 43.36 -17.56 -26.18
C SER A 262 43.32 -17.17 -24.70
N GLY A 263 44.44 -17.27 -23.99
CA GLY A 263 44.56 -16.88 -22.58
C GLY A 263 44.29 -15.38 -22.37
N THR A 264 44.81 -14.52 -23.26
CA THR A 264 44.53 -13.07 -23.19
C THR A 264 43.08 -12.72 -23.50
N GLN A 265 42.42 -13.43 -24.43
CA GLN A 265 40.98 -13.28 -24.67
C GLN A 265 40.12 -13.73 -23.49
N GLU A 266 40.44 -14.85 -22.85
CA GLU A 266 39.73 -15.36 -21.67
C GLU A 266 39.89 -14.39 -20.48
N ALA A 267 41.11 -13.93 -20.23
CA ALA A 267 41.40 -12.96 -19.18
C ALA A 267 40.64 -11.66 -19.37
N ARG A 268 40.58 -11.13 -20.61
CA ARG A 268 39.79 -9.94 -20.92
C ARG A 268 38.30 -10.18 -20.68
N ARG A 269 37.75 -11.32 -21.10
CA ARG A 269 36.33 -11.65 -20.91
C ARG A 269 35.93 -11.66 -19.42
N VAL A 270 36.71 -12.32 -18.56
CA VAL A 270 36.40 -12.38 -17.13
C VAL A 270 36.71 -11.06 -16.41
N LEU A 271 37.77 -10.32 -16.80
CA LEU A 271 38.01 -8.96 -16.28
C LEU A 271 36.85 -7.99 -16.60
N HIS A 272 36.23 -8.13 -17.77
CA HIS A 272 35.02 -7.39 -18.13
C HIS A 272 33.81 -7.77 -17.26
N ALA A 273 33.72 -9.03 -16.81
CA ALA A 273 32.69 -9.47 -15.86
C ALA A 273 32.97 -9.03 -14.41
N LEU A 274 34.26 -8.85 -14.05
CA LEU A 274 34.71 -8.49 -12.69
C LEU A 274 34.73 -6.99 -12.39
N ARG A 275 34.89 -6.13 -13.41
CA ARG A 275 34.86 -4.67 -13.20
C ARG A 275 33.54 -4.27 -12.56
N ALA A 276 33.63 -3.45 -11.50
CA ALA A 276 32.50 -2.64 -11.05
C ALA A 276 31.87 -1.99 -12.27
N SER A 277 30.53 -2.01 -12.35
CA SER A 277 29.86 -1.47 -13.52
C SER A 277 30.35 -0.02 -13.68
N PRO A 278 30.83 0.44 -14.85
CA PRO A 278 31.26 1.83 -15.02
C PRO A 278 30.16 2.84 -14.67
N LEU A 279 28.91 2.38 -14.55
CA LEU A 279 27.81 3.05 -13.87
C LEU A 279 28.09 3.51 -12.43
N GLU A 280 28.76 2.69 -11.60
CA GLU A 280 29.03 3.01 -10.19
C GLU A 280 29.97 4.23 -10.06
N ASP A 281 30.87 4.44 -11.04
CA ASP A 281 31.87 5.53 -11.02
C ASP A 281 31.43 6.77 -11.85
N LEU A 282 30.68 6.57 -12.92
CA LEU A 282 30.42 7.61 -13.94
C LEU A 282 28.93 7.94 -14.10
N GLY A 283 28.03 7.10 -13.61
CA GLY A 283 26.61 7.14 -13.99
C GLY A 283 26.37 6.65 -15.42
N LEU A 284 25.12 6.32 -15.74
CA LEU A 284 24.74 5.66 -17.00
C LEU A 284 25.15 6.43 -18.25
N ILE A 285 24.91 7.74 -18.30
CA ILE A 285 25.16 8.58 -19.49
C ILE A 285 26.64 8.52 -19.88
N LEU A 286 27.52 8.85 -18.93
CA LEU A 286 28.97 8.86 -19.16
C LEU A 286 29.51 7.45 -19.40
N ALA A 287 28.94 6.43 -18.74
CA ALA A 287 29.31 5.04 -18.99
C ALA A 287 29.00 4.61 -20.43
N VAL A 288 27.81 4.93 -20.95
CA VAL A 288 27.39 4.63 -22.34
C VAL A 288 28.18 5.45 -23.35
N GLU A 289 28.43 6.73 -23.09
CA GLU A 289 29.28 7.58 -23.93
C GLU A 289 30.67 6.96 -24.09
N ARG A 290 31.31 6.63 -22.96
CA ARG A 290 32.67 6.06 -22.96
C ARG A 290 32.72 4.71 -23.68
N LEU A 291 31.70 3.90 -23.49
CA LEU A 291 31.55 2.60 -24.16
C LEU A 291 31.45 2.76 -25.68
N ALA A 292 30.59 3.67 -26.15
CA ALA A 292 30.39 3.97 -27.56
C ALA A 292 31.65 4.54 -28.24
N ARG A 293 32.30 5.52 -27.61
CA ARG A 293 33.57 6.09 -28.11
C ARG A 293 34.65 5.02 -28.21
N SER A 294 34.82 4.22 -27.16
CA SER A 294 35.82 3.14 -27.16
C SER A 294 35.55 2.08 -28.24
N ALA A 295 34.27 1.79 -28.55
CA ALA A 295 33.91 0.87 -29.62
C ALA A 295 34.21 1.46 -31.00
N ALA A 296 33.88 2.73 -31.22
CA ALA A 296 34.15 3.44 -32.46
C ALA A 296 35.66 3.53 -32.75
N ASP A 297 36.48 3.84 -31.74
CA ASP A 297 37.94 3.92 -31.89
C ASP A 297 38.55 2.58 -32.31
N ARG A 298 38.04 1.46 -31.77
CA ARG A 298 38.51 0.12 -32.12
C ARG A 298 38.10 -0.32 -33.51
N ALA A 299 36.94 0.12 -33.97
CA ALA A 299 36.33 -0.36 -35.21
C ALA A 299 36.42 0.64 -36.38
N GLY A 300 36.91 1.86 -36.14
CA GLY A 300 37.09 2.90 -37.16
C GLY A 300 35.79 3.53 -37.66
N TRP A 301 34.79 3.67 -36.79
CA TRP A 301 33.46 4.20 -37.16
C TRP A 301 33.36 5.72 -37.06
N HIS A 302 32.45 6.30 -37.85
CA HIS A 302 31.93 7.62 -37.58
C HIS A 302 30.79 7.52 -36.54
N LEU A 303 31.06 7.97 -35.32
CA LEU A 303 30.13 7.89 -34.19
C LEU A 303 29.37 9.21 -34.00
N THR A 304 28.04 9.11 -33.93
CA THR A 304 27.15 10.19 -33.49
C THR A 304 26.53 9.80 -32.14
N LEU A 305 26.53 10.73 -31.18
CA LEU A 305 25.94 10.55 -29.86
C LEU A 305 24.79 11.53 -29.66
N ASN A 306 23.65 11.02 -29.20
CA ASN A 306 22.50 11.83 -28.77
C ASN A 306 22.05 11.36 -27.38
N LEU A 307 22.75 11.81 -26.35
CA LEU A 307 22.50 11.45 -24.95
C LEU A 307 21.98 12.69 -24.20
N PRO A 308 21.04 12.53 -23.25
CA PRO A 308 20.53 13.64 -22.46
C PRO A 308 21.57 14.12 -21.46
N ASP A 309 21.52 15.40 -21.08
CA ASP A 309 22.45 15.99 -20.09
C ASP A 309 22.25 15.42 -18.68
N SER A 310 21.05 14.94 -18.39
CA SER A 310 20.69 14.29 -17.12
C SER A 310 19.55 13.31 -17.33
N LEU A 311 19.43 12.32 -16.43
CA LEU A 311 18.30 11.38 -16.36
C LEU A 311 17.56 11.58 -15.03
N VAL A 312 16.27 11.28 -15.01
CA VAL A 312 15.57 11.06 -13.73
C VAL A 312 16.25 9.89 -13.02
N GLU A 313 16.33 9.97 -11.69
CA GLU A 313 16.97 8.97 -10.83
C GLU A 313 16.38 7.58 -11.12
N LEU A 314 17.16 6.74 -11.80
CA LEU A 314 16.79 5.38 -12.16
C LEU A 314 17.22 4.44 -11.03
N ARG A 315 16.47 3.34 -10.86
CA ARG A 315 16.92 2.29 -9.95
C ARG A 315 18.23 1.66 -10.50
N PRO A 316 19.22 1.35 -9.65
CA PRO A 316 20.53 0.84 -10.09
C PRO A 316 20.46 -0.41 -10.98
N ASP A 317 19.44 -1.26 -10.79
CA ASP A 317 19.19 -2.44 -11.61
C ASP A 317 18.80 -2.05 -13.05
N ILE A 318 17.91 -1.08 -13.23
CA ILE A 318 17.49 -0.59 -14.57
C ILE A 318 18.70 -0.01 -15.30
N GLU A 319 19.44 0.81 -14.58
CA GLU A 319 20.67 1.45 -15.01
C GLU A 319 21.69 0.42 -15.53
N GLN A 320 21.92 -0.65 -14.77
CA GLN A 320 22.79 -1.75 -15.16
C GLN A 320 22.28 -2.51 -16.41
N HIS A 321 20.97 -2.71 -16.53
CA HIS A 321 20.39 -3.39 -17.70
C HIS A 321 20.55 -2.56 -18.97
N LEU A 322 20.30 -1.25 -18.92
CA LEU A 322 20.46 -0.35 -20.06
C LEU A 322 21.91 -0.33 -20.57
N TYR A 323 22.88 -0.30 -19.65
CA TYR A 323 24.28 -0.37 -20.02
C TYR A 323 24.65 -1.71 -20.67
N ARG A 324 24.16 -2.84 -20.16
CA ARG A 324 24.39 -4.16 -20.79
C ARG A 324 23.77 -4.27 -22.17
N ILE A 325 22.59 -3.69 -22.38
CA ILE A 325 21.95 -3.61 -23.71
C ILE A 325 22.83 -2.82 -24.67
N ALA A 326 23.33 -1.65 -24.25
CA ALA A 326 24.22 -0.85 -25.08
C ALA A 326 25.54 -1.58 -25.40
N GLU A 327 26.12 -2.29 -24.42
CA GLU A 327 27.34 -3.08 -24.59
C GLU A 327 27.18 -4.19 -25.63
N GLU A 328 26.12 -4.97 -25.51
CA GLU A 328 25.87 -6.08 -26.43
C GLU A 328 25.47 -5.58 -27.82
N ALA A 329 24.67 -4.51 -27.90
CA ALA A 329 24.31 -3.89 -29.17
C ALA A 329 25.56 -3.40 -29.92
N LEU A 330 26.47 -2.68 -29.23
CA LEU A 330 27.70 -2.21 -29.85
C LEU A 330 28.63 -3.36 -30.24
N ASN A 331 28.76 -4.40 -29.42
CA ASN A 331 29.52 -5.60 -29.78
C ASN A 331 28.95 -6.30 -31.02
N ASN A 332 27.63 -6.37 -31.15
CA ASN A 332 26.98 -6.94 -32.33
C ASN A 332 27.27 -6.11 -33.58
N VAL A 333 27.31 -4.78 -33.48
CA VAL A 333 27.73 -3.92 -34.60
C VAL A 333 29.19 -4.20 -34.99
N VAL A 334 30.10 -4.33 -34.01
CA VAL A 334 31.52 -4.69 -34.27
C VAL A 334 31.65 -6.02 -34.99
N ARG A 335 30.89 -7.04 -34.56
CA ARG A 335 31.05 -8.40 -35.07
C ARG A 335 30.32 -8.66 -36.37
N HIS A 336 29.19 -8.00 -36.61
CA HIS A 336 28.23 -8.44 -37.62
C HIS A 336 27.81 -7.36 -38.62
N ALA A 337 27.86 -6.07 -38.27
CA ALA A 337 27.19 -5.04 -39.08
C ALA A 337 28.04 -4.49 -40.23
N ASN A 338 29.37 -4.61 -40.19
CA ASN A 338 30.31 -3.95 -41.12
C ASN A 338 29.96 -2.45 -41.35
N ALA A 339 29.48 -1.79 -40.29
CA ALA A 339 28.95 -0.44 -40.35
C ALA A 339 30.08 0.60 -40.45
N LYS A 340 29.85 1.69 -41.19
CA LYS A 340 30.75 2.86 -41.23
C LYS A 340 30.28 4.01 -40.34
N ASN A 341 28.97 4.10 -40.10
CA ASN A 341 28.33 5.14 -39.30
C ASN A 341 27.48 4.49 -38.22
N VAL A 342 27.60 4.94 -36.97
CA VAL A 342 26.85 4.41 -35.83
C VAL A 342 26.27 5.58 -35.04
N LEU A 343 24.97 5.56 -34.77
CA LEU A 343 24.28 6.51 -33.89
C LEU A 343 23.90 5.78 -32.60
N VAL A 344 24.29 6.34 -31.46
CA VAL A 344 23.81 5.91 -30.14
C VAL A 344 22.97 7.03 -29.56
N ALA A 345 21.74 6.72 -29.19
CA ALA A 345 20.82 7.68 -28.62
C ALA A 345 20.09 7.12 -27.40
N LEU A 346 19.86 7.97 -26.40
CA LEU A 346 19.06 7.67 -25.23
C LEU A 346 18.01 8.77 -25.09
N TYR A 347 16.74 8.38 -24.97
CA TYR A 347 15.63 9.32 -24.85
C TYR A 347 14.93 9.11 -23.52
N GLN A 348 14.42 10.20 -22.97
CA GLN A 348 13.58 10.22 -21.79
C GLN A 348 12.29 10.96 -22.15
N ASP A 349 11.15 10.29 -21.94
CA ASP A 349 9.81 10.84 -22.16
C ASP A 349 9.33 11.71 -20.99
#